data_AF-A0A1C7MF82-F1
#
_entry.id   AF-A0A1C7MF82-F1
#
_cell.length_a   1.000
_cell.length_b   1.000
_cell.length_c   1.000
_cell.angle_alpha   90.00
_cell.angle_beta   90.00
_cell.angle_gamma   90.00
#
_symmetry.space_group_name_H-M   'P 1'
#
loop_
_entity.id
_entity.type
_entity.pdbx_description
1 polymer ?
#
loop_
_entity_poly.entity_id
_entity_poly.type
_entity_poly.pdbx_seq_one_letter_code
_entity_poly.pdbx_strand_id
1 'polypeptide(L)'
;MAFSDKGKQPYSVDYEDWENLKELFASAAEKYDADDIREALPLLRAVIRECHRFLTIHPDPSVVFAEAHHYRQSRSPDAMTPSDERLYRDWGADGDAPMRAPRRRRSIAKCAELPTAFHAIFGITLFLMGNLVAQDASVAIPGEPDSPSTYWLAALDVFETGENLPSRTDGGSSGNEGAEDWRMAIVWAGR
;
A
#
# COMPACT_ATOMS: atom_id res chain seq x y z
N MET A 1 -18.62 -1.41 -38.10
CA MET A 1 -18.09 -1.90 -36.82
C MET A 1 -16.99 -0.94 -36.39
N ALA A 2 -17.25 -0.09 -35.40
CA ALA A 2 -16.25 0.83 -34.87
C ALA A 2 -15.75 0.27 -33.54
N PHE A 3 -14.47 -0.08 -33.46
CA PHE A 3 -13.79 -0.34 -32.19
C PHE A 3 -13.63 1.00 -31.48
N SER A 4 -14.32 1.16 -30.36
CA SER A 4 -14.14 2.31 -29.48
C SER A 4 -12.90 2.04 -28.64
N ASP A 5 -11.76 2.46 -29.16
CA ASP A 5 -10.50 2.52 -28.41
C ASP A 5 -10.64 3.64 -27.37
N LYS A 6 -10.97 3.26 -26.13
CA LYS A 6 -10.95 4.19 -25.00
C LYS A 6 -9.50 4.44 -24.65
N GLY A 7 -8.85 5.33 -25.39
CA GLY A 7 -7.54 5.86 -25.03
C GLY A 7 -7.60 6.43 -23.62
N LYS A 8 -6.95 5.74 -22.66
CA LYS A 8 -6.62 6.31 -21.34
C LYS A 8 -5.88 7.62 -21.62
N GLN A 9 -6.38 8.73 -21.08
CA GLN A 9 -5.68 10.01 -21.19
C GLN A 9 -4.24 9.80 -20.69
N PRO A 10 -3.20 10.17 -21.47
CA PRO A 10 -1.80 9.89 -21.11
C PRO A 10 -1.30 10.61 -19.84
N TYR A 11 -2.20 11.25 -19.09
CA TYR A 11 -1.95 12.09 -17.93
C TYR A 11 -2.76 11.70 -16.69
N SER A 12 -3.52 10.60 -16.71
CA SER A 12 -4.22 10.14 -15.50
C SER A 12 -3.42 9.06 -14.79
N VAL A 13 -3.17 9.26 -13.50
CA VAL A 13 -2.78 8.20 -12.56
C VAL A 13 -4.03 7.78 -11.81
N ASP A 14 -4.36 6.49 -11.87
CA ASP A 14 -5.53 5.90 -11.22
C ASP A 14 -5.15 4.81 -10.19
N TYR A 15 -6.16 4.19 -9.59
CA TYR A 15 -5.96 3.16 -8.57
C TYR A 15 -5.25 1.90 -9.12
N GLU A 16 -5.41 1.57 -10.41
CA GLU A 16 -4.73 0.43 -11.03
C GLU A 16 -3.23 0.70 -11.13
N ASP A 17 -2.84 1.94 -11.47
CA ASP A 17 -1.44 2.36 -11.43
C ASP A 17 -0.83 2.20 -10.03
N TRP A 18 -1.62 2.46 -8.99
CA TRP A 18 -1.16 2.32 -7.61
C TRP A 18 -0.95 0.85 -7.21
N GLU A 19 -1.86 -0.04 -7.58
CA GLU A 19 -1.67 -1.48 -7.39
C GLU A 19 -0.42 -1.98 -8.14
N ASN A 20 -0.25 -1.56 -9.40
CA ASN A 20 0.92 -1.90 -10.21
C ASN A 20 2.22 -1.41 -9.56
N LEU A 21 2.24 -0.21 -8.96
CA LEU A 21 3.40 0.32 -8.24
C LEU A 21 3.76 -0.55 -7.03
N LYS A 22 2.77 -1.00 -6.25
CA LYS A 22 3.01 -1.90 -5.11
C LYS A 22 3.57 -3.24 -5.56
N GLU A 23 3.02 -3.84 -6.61
CA GLU A 23 3.52 -5.10 -7.18
C GLU A 23 4.95 -4.95 -7.70
N LEU A 24 5.23 -3.84 -8.40
CA LEU A 24 6.56 -3.52 -8.89
C LEU A 24 7.57 -3.37 -7.74
N PHE A 25 7.18 -2.67 -6.67
CA PHE A 25 8.02 -2.52 -5.49
C PHE A 25 8.25 -3.85 -4.76
N ALA A 26 7.20 -4.65 -4.57
CA ALA A 26 7.31 -5.97 -3.94
C ALA A 26 8.28 -6.88 -4.70
N SER A 27 8.18 -6.89 -6.03
CA SER A 27 9.12 -7.63 -6.88
C SER A 27 10.54 -7.09 -6.77
N ALA A 28 10.73 -5.77 -6.75
CA ALA A 28 12.05 -5.16 -6.57
C ALA A 28 12.69 -5.54 -5.22
N ALA A 29 11.90 -5.48 -4.15
CA ALA A 29 12.34 -5.82 -2.79
C ALA A 29 12.72 -7.30 -2.67
N GLU A 30 11.92 -8.21 -3.24
CA GLU A 30 12.23 -9.65 -3.26
C GLU A 30 13.58 -9.93 -3.94
N LYS A 31 13.85 -9.29 -5.08
CA LYS A 31 15.12 -9.44 -5.80
C LYS A 31 16.30 -8.84 -5.03
N TYR A 32 16.07 -7.71 -4.36
CA TYR A 32 17.09 -7.09 -3.51
C TYR A 32 17.43 -7.99 -2.32
N ASP A 33 16.43 -8.51 -1.61
CA ASP A 33 16.61 -9.38 -0.44
C ASP A 33 17.25 -10.73 -0.80
N ALA A 34 17.02 -11.21 -2.03
CA ALA A 34 17.69 -12.38 -2.59
C ALA A 34 19.13 -12.12 -3.06
N ASP A 35 19.65 -10.90 -2.89
CA ASP A 35 20.97 -10.45 -3.36
C ASP A 35 21.14 -10.55 -4.89
N ASP A 36 20.02 -10.56 -5.63
CA ASP A 36 20.02 -10.55 -7.10
C ASP A 36 20.02 -9.11 -7.63
N ILE A 37 21.16 -8.45 -7.45
CA ILE A 37 21.34 -7.03 -7.79
C ILE A 37 21.07 -6.76 -9.28
N ARG A 38 21.33 -7.74 -10.15
CA ARG A 38 21.12 -7.60 -11.61
C ARG A 38 19.65 -7.45 -11.95
N GLU A 39 18.77 -8.15 -11.24
CA GLU A 39 17.32 -8.04 -11.41
C GLU A 39 16.72 -6.92 -10.55
N ALA A 40 17.23 -6.69 -9.34
CA ALA A 40 16.72 -5.68 -8.42
C ALA A 40 16.93 -4.24 -8.94
N LEU A 41 18.13 -3.93 -9.43
CA LEU A 41 18.53 -2.59 -9.85
C LEU A 41 17.60 -1.97 -10.93
N PRO A 42 17.26 -2.65 -12.05
CA PRO A 42 16.34 -2.08 -13.03
C PRO A 42 14.91 -1.92 -12.47
N LEU A 43 14.47 -2.77 -11.54
CA LEU A 43 13.16 -2.68 -10.92
C LEU A 43 13.09 -1.50 -9.94
N LEU A 44 14.09 -1.30 -9.08
CA LEU A 44 14.18 -0.14 -8.17
C LEU A 44 14.16 1.18 -8.95
N ARG A 45 14.88 1.26 -10.08
CA ARG A 45 14.79 2.43 -10.98
C ARG A 45 13.39 2.61 -11.57
N ALA A 46 12.72 1.52 -11.93
CA ALA A 46 11.35 1.59 -12.44
C ALA A 46 10.40 2.13 -11.37
N VAL A 47 10.53 1.68 -10.12
CA VAL A 47 9.76 2.22 -8.98
C VAL A 47 10.02 3.70 -8.80
N ILE A 48 11.28 4.17 -8.80
CA ILE A 48 11.61 5.61 -8.68
C ILE A 48 10.95 6.42 -9.80
N ARG A 49 11.06 5.98 -11.06
CA ARG A 49 10.42 6.67 -12.19
C ARG A 49 8.91 6.75 -12.03
N GLU A 50 8.31 5.66 -11.55
CA GLU A 50 6.86 5.58 -11.36
C GLU A 50 6.40 6.48 -10.21
N CYS A 51 7.11 6.50 -9.08
CA CYS A 51 6.88 7.45 -7.99
C CYS A 51 6.97 8.90 -8.49
N HIS A 52 7.96 9.23 -9.31
CA HIS A 52 8.03 10.55 -9.94
C HIS A 52 6.81 10.84 -10.83
N ARG A 53 6.35 9.87 -11.63
CA ARG A 53 5.14 10.02 -12.45
C ARG A 53 3.92 10.35 -11.59
N PHE A 54 3.73 9.65 -10.48
CA PHE A 54 2.67 9.94 -9.51
C PHE A 54 2.74 11.39 -9.01
N LEU A 55 3.91 11.82 -8.54
CA LEU A 55 4.11 13.18 -7.99
C LEU A 55 3.94 14.30 -9.03
N THR A 56 4.19 14.03 -10.31
CA THR A 56 3.97 15.02 -11.38
C THR A 56 2.49 15.26 -11.68
N ILE A 57 1.64 14.28 -11.41
CA ILE A 57 0.21 14.32 -11.72
C ILE A 57 -0.60 14.70 -10.47
N HIS A 58 -0.24 14.14 -9.32
CA HIS A 58 -0.87 14.38 -8.03
C HIS A 58 0.17 14.90 -7.03
N PRO A 59 0.11 16.18 -6.61
CA PRO A 59 0.96 16.69 -5.53
C PRO A 59 0.76 15.92 -4.22
N ASP A 60 -0.44 15.38 -4.01
CA ASP A 60 -0.76 14.42 -2.96
C ASP A 60 -1.22 13.09 -3.59
N PRO A 61 -0.35 12.08 -3.70
CA PRO A 61 -0.70 10.77 -4.27
C PRO A 61 -1.76 10.00 -3.48
N SER A 62 -2.00 10.35 -2.22
CA SER A 62 -2.97 9.64 -1.37
C SER A 62 -4.40 9.73 -1.89
N VAL A 63 -4.73 10.75 -2.70
CA VAL A 63 -6.04 10.89 -3.35
C VAL A 63 -6.43 9.70 -4.21
N VAL A 64 -5.44 8.94 -4.72
CA VAL A 64 -5.66 7.78 -5.58
C VAL A 64 -6.23 6.59 -4.81
N PHE A 65 -5.85 6.41 -3.54
CA PHE A 65 -6.14 5.21 -2.77
C PHE A 65 -6.88 5.47 -1.44
N ALA A 66 -6.71 6.64 -0.83
CA ALA A 66 -7.34 6.98 0.45
C ALA A 66 -8.85 7.28 0.32
N GLU A 67 -9.30 7.93 -0.77
CA GLU A 67 -10.74 8.22 -0.97
C GLU A 67 -11.55 7.03 -1.48
N ALA A 68 -10.91 6.06 -2.14
CA ALA A 68 -11.56 4.88 -2.73
C ALA A 68 -12.31 4.01 -1.70
N HIS A 69 -12.04 4.18 -0.41
CA HIS A 69 -12.67 3.42 0.67
C HIS A 69 -13.95 4.06 1.24
N HIS A 70 -14.14 5.38 1.15
CA HIS A 70 -15.34 6.02 1.69
C HIS A 70 -16.60 5.73 0.85
N TYR A 71 -16.46 5.59 -0.47
CA TYR A 71 -17.59 5.24 -1.35
C TYR A 71 -18.08 3.78 -1.21
N ARG A 72 -17.28 2.88 -0.62
CA ARG A 72 -17.72 1.49 -0.37
C ARG A 72 -18.46 1.32 0.96
N GLN A 73 -18.30 2.24 1.90
CA GLN A 73 -18.94 2.19 3.22
C GLN A 73 -20.27 2.96 3.29
N SER A 74 -20.59 3.77 2.28
CA SER A 74 -21.85 4.54 2.19
C SER A 74 -23.05 3.74 1.66
N ARG A 75 -23.08 2.42 1.84
CA ARG A 75 -24.36 1.68 1.87
C ARG A 75 -24.96 1.87 3.26
N SER A 76 -25.91 2.81 3.33
CA SER A 76 -26.87 3.07 4.41
C SER A 76 -27.02 1.91 5.41
N PRO A 77 -26.88 2.12 6.74
CA PRO A 77 -27.31 1.14 7.71
C PRO A 77 -28.83 1.10 7.68
N ASP A 78 -29.41 0.11 6.98
CA ASP A 78 -30.81 -0.21 7.13
C ASP A 78 -31.07 -0.52 8.61
N ALA A 79 -32.01 0.22 9.17
CA ALA A 79 -32.46 0.12 10.54
C ALA A 79 -32.74 -1.34 10.91
N MET A 80 -32.06 -1.84 11.94
CA MET A 80 -32.51 -3.04 12.66
C MET A 80 -32.55 -2.73 14.14
N THR A 81 -33.74 -2.31 14.58
CA THR A 81 -34.21 -2.51 15.96
C THR A 81 -33.87 -3.94 16.41
N PRO A 82 -33.18 -4.13 17.55
CA PRO A 82 -32.96 -5.48 18.08
C PRO A 82 -34.30 -6.06 18.56
N SER A 83 -34.74 -7.18 17.99
CA SER A 83 -35.89 -7.93 18.52
C SER A 83 -35.49 -8.60 19.85
N ASP A 84 -36.39 -8.56 20.84
CA ASP A 84 -36.25 -9.09 22.22
C ASP A 84 -35.88 -10.59 22.32
N GLU A 85 -35.86 -11.33 21.22
CA GLU A 85 -35.57 -12.77 21.21
C GLU A 85 -34.09 -13.12 21.44
N ARG A 86 -33.17 -12.15 21.32
CA ARG A 86 -31.72 -12.39 21.54
C ARG A 86 -31.30 -12.44 23.00
N LEU A 87 -32.08 -11.86 23.92
CA LEU A 87 -31.76 -11.82 25.35
C LEU A 87 -31.91 -13.19 26.06
N TYR A 88 -32.63 -14.14 25.45
CA TYR A 88 -32.91 -15.44 26.08
C TYR A 88 -31.84 -16.52 25.81
N ARG A 89 -30.86 -16.25 24.94
CA ARG A 89 -29.94 -17.29 24.41
C ARG A 89 -28.60 -17.41 25.15
N ASP A 90 -28.22 -16.42 25.96
CA ASP A 90 -26.86 -16.33 26.54
C ASP A 90 -26.71 -16.95 27.95
N TRP A 91 -27.75 -17.57 28.53
CA TRP A 91 -27.67 -18.20 29.87
C TRP A 91 -28.15 -19.66 29.95
N GLY A 92 -28.33 -20.36 28.82
CA GLY A 92 -28.75 -21.77 28.79
C GLY A 92 -27.58 -22.74 28.60
N ALA A 93 -27.26 -23.50 29.65
CA ALA A 93 -26.25 -24.55 29.68
C ALA A 93 -26.58 -25.77 28.79
N ASP A 94 -25.50 -26.39 28.31
CA ASP A 94 -25.29 -27.77 27.81
C ASP A 94 -26.21 -28.34 26.71
N GLY A 95 -25.55 -28.78 25.62
CA GLY A 95 -26.15 -29.66 24.62
C GLY A 95 -25.23 -29.88 23.42
N ASP A 96 -24.61 -31.06 23.35
CA ASP A 96 -23.80 -31.59 22.25
C ASP A 96 -24.39 -31.32 20.86
N ALA A 97 -23.58 -30.76 19.95
CA ALA A 97 -23.87 -30.73 18.52
C ALA A 97 -22.58 -30.90 17.68
N PRO A 98 -22.53 -31.81 16.70
CA PRO A 98 -21.35 -32.03 15.87
C PRO A 98 -21.22 -30.97 14.77
N MET A 99 -19.97 -30.57 14.55
CA MET A 99 -19.39 -29.86 13.41
C MET A 99 -20.31 -29.54 12.22
N ARG A 100 -20.53 -28.23 12.02
CA ARG A 100 -20.38 -27.59 10.71
C ARG A 100 -20.04 -26.11 10.91
N ALA A 101 -18.75 -25.83 11.01
CA ALA A 101 -18.26 -24.46 10.97
C ALA A 101 -18.71 -23.82 9.64
N PRO A 102 -19.39 -22.66 9.65
CA PRO A 102 -19.60 -21.91 8.44
C PRO A 102 -18.22 -21.53 7.91
N ARG A 103 -17.94 -21.93 6.67
CA ARG A 103 -16.77 -21.43 5.91
C ARG A 103 -16.78 -19.91 6.05
N ARG A 104 -15.87 -19.38 6.85
CA ARG A 104 -15.50 -17.97 6.81
C ARG A 104 -15.11 -17.71 5.36
N ARG A 105 -16.05 -17.19 4.56
CA ARG A 105 -15.68 -16.39 3.41
C ARG A 105 -14.82 -15.30 4.04
N ARG A 106 -13.50 -15.43 3.90
CA ARG A 106 -12.58 -14.33 4.14
C ARG A 106 -13.01 -13.28 3.11
N SER A 107 -13.97 -12.44 3.48
CA SER A 107 -13.98 -11.09 2.93
C SER A 107 -12.65 -10.56 3.39
N ILE A 108 -11.69 -10.53 2.47
CA ILE A 108 -10.49 -9.73 2.59
C ILE A 108 -11.04 -8.32 2.84
N ALA A 109 -11.16 -7.95 4.11
CA ALA A 109 -11.39 -6.58 4.50
C ALA A 109 -10.18 -5.88 3.91
N LYS A 110 -10.41 -5.13 2.82
CA LYS A 110 -9.37 -4.35 2.16
C LYS A 110 -8.88 -3.40 3.23
N CYS A 111 -7.73 -3.72 3.81
CA CYS A 111 -7.08 -2.93 4.85
C CYS A 111 -7.01 -1.51 4.31
N ALA A 112 -7.57 -0.55 5.05
CA ALA A 112 -7.53 0.83 4.62
C ALA A 112 -6.06 1.24 4.54
N GLU A 113 -5.60 1.62 3.35
CA GLU A 113 -4.21 1.99 3.15
C GLU A 113 -3.93 3.34 3.79
N LEU A 114 -2.80 3.43 4.49
CA LEU A 114 -2.40 4.66 5.15
C LEU A 114 -2.01 5.69 4.08
N PRO A 115 -2.38 6.97 4.25
CA PRO A 115 -1.94 8.05 3.35
C PRO A 115 -0.41 8.10 3.13
N THR A 116 0.35 7.57 4.10
CA THR A 116 1.82 7.50 4.08
C THR A 116 2.39 6.35 3.27
N ALA A 117 1.57 5.40 2.78
CA ALA A 117 2.03 4.20 2.08
C ALA A 117 2.86 4.53 0.83
N PHE A 118 2.44 5.52 0.06
CA PHE A 118 3.17 6.00 -1.11
C PHE A 118 4.58 6.50 -0.74
N HIS A 119 4.65 7.40 0.24
CA HIS A 119 5.90 8.01 0.70
C HIS A 119 6.84 6.95 1.25
N ALA A 120 6.30 5.93 1.93
CA ALA A 120 7.10 4.87 2.46
C ALA A 120 7.69 3.97 1.36
N ILE A 121 6.93 3.60 0.32
CA ILE A 121 7.48 2.88 -0.84
C ILE A 121 8.60 3.69 -1.50
N PHE A 122 8.35 5.00 -1.73
CA PHE A 122 9.32 5.84 -2.41
C PHE A 122 10.60 6.03 -1.58
N GLY A 123 10.46 6.37 -0.29
CA GLY A 123 11.58 6.54 0.63
C GLY A 123 12.40 5.25 0.81
N ILE A 124 11.75 4.09 0.95
CA ILE A 124 12.46 2.80 1.04
C ILE A 124 13.23 2.53 -0.26
N THR A 125 12.60 2.73 -1.42
CA THR A 125 13.26 2.50 -2.72
C THR A 125 14.50 3.36 -2.90
N LEU A 126 14.43 4.64 -2.55
CA LEU A 126 15.59 5.55 -2.56
C LEU A 126 16.68 5.07 -1.60
N PHE A 127 16.31 4.65 -0.40
CA PHE A 127 17.26 4.11 0.58
C PHE A 127 17.98 2.86 0.05
N LEU A 128 17.25 1.92 -0.56
CA LEU A 128 17.83 0.72 -1.18
C LEU A 128 18.78 1.07 -2.33
N MET A 129 18.42 2.02 -3.20
CA MET A 129 19.32 2.51 -4.24
C MET A 129 20.59 3.14 -3.67
N GLY A 130 20.48 3.93 -2.60
CA GLY A 130 21.65 4.48 -1.90
C GLY A 130 22.58 3.38 -1.38
N ASN A 131 22.02 2.28 -0.86
CA ASN A 131 22.82 1.13 -0.41
C ASN A 131 23.57 0.45 -1.57
N LEU A 132 22.94 0.29 -2.74
CA LEU A 132 23.59 -0.29 -3.92
C LEU A 132 24.74 0.59 -4.41
N VAL A 133 24.53 1.90 -4.49
CA VAL A 133 25.56 2.86 -4.92
C VAL A 133 26.71 2.91 -3.90
N ALA A 134 26.43 2.73 -2.61
CA ALA A 134 27.46 2.68 -1.57
C ALA A 134 28.33 1.43 -1.67
N GLN A 135 27.75 0.30 -2.10
CA GLN A 135 28.48 -0.94 -2.34
C GLN A 135 29.32 -0.87 -3.62
N ASP A 136 28.72 -0.35 -4.70
CA ASP A 136 29.37 -0.22 -5.99
C ASP A 136 28.87 1.04 -6.72
N ALA A 137 29.69 2.08 -6.76
CA ALA A 137 29.35 3.33 -7.46
C ALA A 137 29.21 3.15 -8.98
N SER A 138 29.76 2.08 -9.57
CA SER A 138 29.67 1.81 -11.01
C SER A 138 28.27 1.41 -11.47
N VAL A 139 27.37 1.09 -10.53
CA VAL A 139 25.97 0.80 -10.86
C VAL A 139 25.22 2.04 -11.32
N ALA A 140 25.69 3.25 -11.00
CA ALA A 140 25.08 4.51 -11.41
C ALA A 140 25.26 4.71 -12.93
N ILE A 141 24.15 5.01 -13.62
CA ILE A 141 24.17 5.32 -15.06
C ILE A 141 24.37 6.82 -15.28
N PRO A 142 24.79 7.26 -16.48
CA PRO A 142 24.96 8.68 -16.77
C PRO A 142 23.69 9.49 -16.48
N GLY A 143 23.82 10.52 -15.64
CA GLY A 143 22.73 11.40 -15.22
C GLY A 143 22.05 11.00 -13.91
N GLU A 144 22.33 9.83 -13.36
CA GLU A 144 21.95 9.48 -11.99
C GLU A 144 23.01 9.95 -10.99
N PRO A 145 22.63 10.27 -9.74
CA PRO A 145 23.59 10.51 -8.67
C PRO A 145 24.49 9.29 -8.45
N ASP A 146 25.80 9.52 -8.35
CA ASP A 146 26.83 8.52 -8.03
C ASP A 146 27.20 8.53 -6.54
N SER A 147 26.71 9.51 -5.78
CA SER A 147 26.90 9.59 -4.34
C SER A 147 25.70 8.98 -3.60
N PRO A 148 25.93 7.98 -2.73
CA PRO A 148 24.89 7.36 -1.90
C PRO A 148 24.11 8.38 -1.05
N SER A 149 24.83 9.39 -0.55
CA SER A 149 24.26 10.43 0.31
C SER A 149 23.10 11.18 -0.35
N THR A 150 23.13 11.35 -1.68
CA THR A 150 22.05 11.99 -2.42
C THR A 150 20.74 11.22 -2.30
N TYR A 151 20.81 9.89 -2.40
CA TYR A 151 19.62 9.03 -2.27
C TYR A 151 19.13 8.94 -0.83
N TRP A 152 20.04 8.83 0.14
CA TRP A 152 19.65 8.76 1.55
C TRP A 152 19.02 10.07 2.04
N LEU A 153 19.56 11.22 1.65
CA LEU A 153 18.95 12.51 1.97
C LEU A 153 17.58 12.66 1.31
N ALA A 154 17.45 12.31 0.03
CA ALA A 154 16.16 12.32 -0.65
C ALA A 154 15.15 11.36 0.02
N ALA A 155 15.59 10.20 0.52
CA ALA A 155 14.73 9.28 1.26
C ALA A 155 14.22 9.91 2.57
N LEU A 156 15.09 10.61 3.31
CA LEU A 156 14.71 11.34 4.52
C LEU A 156 13.68 12.43 4.22
N ASP A 157 13.89 13.23 3.17
CA ASP A 157 12.95 14.27 2.75
C ASP A 157 11.57 13.69 2.43
N VAL A 158 11.53 12.53 1.76
CA VAL A 158 10.29 11.83 1.43
C VAL A 158 9.58 11.28 2.68
N PHE A 159 10.33 10.71 3.63
CA PHE A 159 9.75 10.24 4.89
C PHE A 159 9.18 11.40 5.72
N GLU A 160 9.93 12.49 5.85
CA GLU A 160 9.48 13.71 6.55
C GLU A 160 8.23 14.29 5.86
N THR A 161 8.19 14.30 4.54
CA THR A 161 6.98 14.71 3.79
C THR A 161 5.79 13.81 4.13
N GLY A 162 6.01 12.49 4.20
CA GLY A 162 4.98 11.53 4.57
C GLY A 162 4.45 11.71 6.00
N GLU A 163 5.32 12.01 6.96
CA GLU A 163 4.93 12.25 8.37
C GLU A 163 4.17 13.57 8.56
N ASN A 164 4.47 14.57 7.73
CA ASN A 164 3.79 15.87 7.76
C ASN A 164 2.43 15.86 7.06
N LEU A 165 2.00 14.76 6.45
CA LEU A 165 0.66 14.64 5.89
C LEU A 165 -0.40 14.77 7.00
N PRO A 166 -1.49 15.52 6.77
CA PRO A 166 -2.53 15.67 7.78
C PRO A 166 -3.07 14.29 8.15
N SER A 167 -2.78 13.88 9.39
CA SER A 167 -3.45 12.74 10.01
C SER A 167 -4.94 13.03 9.95
N ARG A 168 -5.69 12.31 9.12
CA ARG A 168 -7.16 12.38 9.16
C ARG A 168 -7.61 11.76 10.48
N THR A 169 -7.50 12.53 11.56
CA THR A 169 -8.09 12.24 12.85
C THR A 169 -9.60 12.41 12.71
N ASP A 170 -10.26 11.43 12.09
CA ASP A 170 -11.70 11.27 12.28
C ASP A 170 -11.90 10.78 13.70
N GLY A 171 -12.46 11.67 14.54
CA GLY A 171 -12.74 11.40 15.95
C GLY A 171 -13.71 10.23 16.09
N GLY A 172 -13.21 9.12 16.62
CA GLY A 172 -14.02 7.95 16.93
C GLY A 172 -13.19 6.88 17.63
N SER A 173 -13.11 6.96 18.95
CA SER A 173 -12.41 6.01 19.82
C SER A 173 -12.87 4.56 19.61
N SER A 174 -11.94 3.65 19.30
CA SER A 174 -11.80 2.34 19.98
C SER A 174 -10.71 1.49 19.31
N GLY A 175 -9.62 1.29 20.04
CA GLY A 175 -8.75 0.11 20.00
C GLY A 175 -8.62 -0.64 18.67
N ASN A 176 -7.92 -0.04 17.70
CA ASN A 176 -7.33 -0.83 16.62
C ASN A 176 -5.81 -0.65 16.63
N GLU A 177 -5.17 -1.15 17.69
CA GLU A 177 -3.75 -1.54 17.68
C GLU A 177 -3.45 -2.59 16.59
N GLY A 178 -4.48 -3.11 15.89
CA GLY A 178 -4.42 -4.09 14.80
C GLY A 178 -4.33 -3.50 13.37
N ALA A 179 -4.04 -2.21 13.18
CA ALA A 179 -3.64 -1.68 11.86
C ALA A 179 -2.16 -2.03 11.56
N GLU A 180 -1.78 -3.25 11.91
CA GLU A 180 -0.40 -3.73 12.04
C GLU A 180 0.24 -3.85 10.66
N ASP A 181 1.06 -2.84 10.38
CA ASP A 181 2.30 -2.91 9.63
C ASP A 181 2.18 -3.54 8.23
N TRP A 182 1.77 -2.74 7.24
CA TRP A 182 1.87 -3.12 5.82
C TRP A 182 3.32 -3.44 5.40
N ARG A 183 4.33 -3.02 6.17
CA ARG A 183 5.71 -3.49 6.01
C ARG A 183 5.82 -5.01 6.18
N MET A 184 5.00 -5.60 7.05
CA MET A 184 4.84 -7.06 7.17
C MET A 184 3.97 -7.68 6.08
N ALA A 185 3.22 -6.91 5.29
CA ALA A 185 2.50 -7.45 4.12
C ALA A 185 3.43 -7.59 2.90
N ILE A 186 4.44 -6.72 2.78
CA ILE A 186 5.37 -6.73 1.64
C ILE A 186 6.42 -7.85 1.80
N VAL A 187 6.87 -8.12 3.03
CA VAL A 187 7.86 -9.19 3.32
C VAL A 187 7.29 -10.61 3.15
N TRP A 188 5.98 -10.81 3.04
CA TRP A 188 5.34 -12.14 3.07
C TRP A 188 4.63 -12.56 1.77
N ALA A 189 4.77 -11.82 0.67
CA ALA A 189 4.15 -12.17 -0.62
C ALA A 189 4.87 -13.31 -1.40
N GLY A 190 5.62 -14.18 -0.72
CA GLY A 190 6.29 -15.33 -1.32
C GLY A 190 6.15 -16.58 -0.45
N ARG A 191 5.18 -17.45 -0.78
CA ARG A 191 5.23 -18.88 -0.44
C ARG A 191 4.60 -19.70 -1.54
#